data_AF-A0A0B8PR27-F1
#
_entry.id   AF-A0A0B8PR27-F1
#
_cell.length_a   1.000
_cell.length_b   1.000
_cell.length_c   1.000
_cell.angle_alpha   90.00
_cell.angle_beta   90.00
_cell.angle_gamma   90.00
#
_symmetry.space_group_name_H-M   'P 1'
#
loop_
_entity.id
_entity.type
_entity.pdbx_description
1 polymer ?
#
loop_
_entity_poly.entity_id
_entity_poly.type
_entity_poly.pdbx_seq_one_letter_code
_entity_poly.pdbx_strand_id
1 'polypeptide(L)'
;MVAEIWNGEDYIAETGYGTEEAPALCSAFDFPMRYRIVETLAANESNVSGRDASWLANGYETHAKYPDHAKPNLMLGNHDLVRFGDLLQRGDIAEPNEDEYWLRHKAAFAFQAAYTGPITLYYGEEIGDEVPDFDDQVTSDCAVQAYVMTM
;
A
#
# COMPACT_ATOMS: atom_id res chain seq x y z
N MET A 1 7.30 -18.74 0.18
CA MET A 1 7.93 -17.68 -0.64
C MET A 1 6.85 -16.65 -0.94
N VAL A 2 7.19 -15.37 -0.97
CA VAL A 2 6.28 -14.27 -1.32
C VAL A 2 6.93 -13.47 -2.44
N ALA A 3 6.18 -13.18 -3.50
CA ALA A 3 6.65 -12.36 -4.62
C ALA A 3 6.45 -10.86 -4.32
N GLU A 4 7.39 -10.05 -4.78
CA GLU A 4 7.24 -8.60 -4.87
C GLU A 4 7.00 -8.24 -6.33
N ILE A 5 5.74 -7.94 -6.65
CA ILE A 5 5.31 -7.52 -7.98
C ILE A 5 4.45 -6.27 -7.79
N TRP A 6 5.08 -5.11 -7.88
CA TRP A 6 4.41 -3.82 -7.71
C TRP A 6 3.63 -3.46 -8.98
N ASN A 7 2.42 -3.99 -9.10
CA ASN A 7 1.53 -3.78 -10.24
C ASN A 7 0.05 -4.03 -9.86
N GLY A 8 -0.86 -3.96 -10.83
CA GLY A 8 -2.26 -4.34 -10.69
C GLY A 8 -2.46 -5.86 -10.65
N GLU A 9 -3.68 -6.29 -10.31
CA GLU A 9 -4.01 -7.69 -10.03
C GLU A 9 -3.76 -8.61 -11.22
N ASP A 10 -4.09 -8.17 -12.44
CA ASP A 10 -3.94 -9.02 -13.65
C ASP A 10 -2.46 -9.37 -13.90
N TYR A 11 -1.56 -8.41 -13.68
CA TYR A 11 -0.13 -8.63 -13.86
C TYR A 11 0.47 -9.48 -12.73
N ILE A 12 0.00 -9.30 -11.49
CA ILE A 12 0.37 -10.15 -10.35
C ILE A 12 -0.10 -11.59 -10.59
N ALA A 13 -1.31 -11.78 -11.12
CA ALA A 13 -1.83 -13.10 -11.48
C ALA A 13 -0.95 -13.77 -12.54
N GLU A 14 -0.67 -13.06 -13.64
CA GLU A 14 0.09 -13.59 -14.77
C GLU A 14 1.54 -13.93 -14.40
N THR A 15 2.21 -13.04 -13.67
CA THR A 15 3.68 -13.11 -13.47
C THR A 15 4.10 -13.63 -12.09
N GLY A 16 3.18 -13.66 -11.13
CA GLY A 16 3.43 -14.16 -9.77
C GLY A 16 2.74 -15.50 -9.51
N TYR A 17 1.42 -15.51 -9.59
CA TYR A 17 0.63 -16.70 -9.21
C TYR A 17 0.65 -17.80 -10.27
N GLY A 18 0.66 -17.43 -11.55
CA GLY A 18 0.42 -18.37 -12.66
C GLY A 18 -1.06 -18.77 -12.77
N THR A 19 -1.37 -19.70 -13.67
CA THR A 19 -2.73 -20.22 -13.85
C THR A 19 -3.02 -21.37 -12.88
N GLU A 20 -4.28 -21.81 -12.79
CA GLU A 20 -4.67 -22.96 -11.97
C GLU A 20 -4.01 -24.27 -12.45
N GLU A 21 -3.80 -24.42 -13.76
CA GLU A 21 -3.15 -25.61 -14.35
C GLU A 21 -1.62 -25.58 -14.22
N ALA A 22 -1.04 -24.40 -14.01
CA ALA A 22 0.41 -24.19 -13.93
C ALA A 22 0.74 -23.17 -12.83
N PRO A 23 0.50 -23.51 -11.54
CA PRO A 23 0.78 -22.61 -10.44
C PRO A 23 2.28 -22.34 -10.33
N ALA A 24 2.66 -21.07 -10.21
CA ALA A 24 4.04 -20.63 -10.05
C ALA A 24 4.37 -20.38 -8.58
N LEU A 25 3.92 -19.26 -8.00
CA LEU A 25 4.02 -18.96 -6.57
C LEU A 25 2.63 -18.94 -5.93
N CYS A 26 2.57 -19.21 -4.63
CA CYS A 26 1.31 -19.19 -3.89
C CYS A 26 1.03 -17.85 -3.20
N SER A 27 2.01 -16.95 -3.10
CA SER A 27 1.85 -15.68 -2.37
C SER A 27 2.61 -14.55 -3.07
N ALA A 28 1.98 -13.38 -3.13
CA ALA A 28 2.57 -12.12 -3.60
C ALA A 28 2.07 -10.99 -2.70
N PHE A 29 2.83 -9.90 -2.59
CA PHE A 29 2.38 -8.71 -1.87
C PHE A 29 1.13 -8.09 -2.53
N ASP A 30 0.16 -7.72 -1.70
CA ASP A 30 -1.11 -7.15 -2.14
C ASP A 30 -0.99 -5.62 -2.30
N PHE A 31 -0.15 -5.20 -3.26
CA PHE A 31 0.00 -3.79 -3.63
C PHE A 31 -1.35 -3.12 -3.95
N PRO A 32 -2.28 -3.74 -4.71
CA PRO A 32 -3.57 -3.13 -4.99
C PRO A 32 -4.35 -2.81 -3.71
N MET A 33 -4.52 -3.77 -2.79
CA MET A 33 -5.23 -3.51 -1.53
C MET A 33 -4.49 -2.50 -0.65
N ARG A 34 -3.15 -2.53 -0.61
CA ARG A 34 -2.35 -1.51 0.08
C ARG A 34 -2.71 -0.11 -0.39
N TYR A 35 -2.76 0.12 -1.70
CA TYR A 35 -3.15 1.43 -2.26
C TYR A 35 -4.56 1.83 -1.89
N ARG A 36 -5.52 0.89 -1.88
CA ARG A 36 -6.88 1.17 -1.40
C ARG A 36 -6.91 1.65 0.05
N ILE A 37 -6.12 1.02 0.92
CA ILE A 37 -6.06 1.40 2.34
C ILE A 37 -5.50 2.82 2.50
N VAL A 38 -4.34 3.10 1.90
CA VAL A 38 -3.70 4.42 2.07
C VAL A 38 -4.52 5.53 1.40
N GLU A 39 -5.20 5.29 0.28
CA GLU A 39 -6.06 6.31 -0.35
C GLU A 39 -7.37 6.58 0.41
N THR A 40 -7.79 5.65 1.28
CA THR A 40 -8.96 5.82 2.16
C THR A 40 -8.59 6.41 3.52
N LEU A 41 -7.48 5.97 4.12
CA LEU A 41 -7.10 6.32 5.49
C LEU A 41 -5.99 7.37 5.58
N ALA A 42 -5.31 7.69 4.48
CA ALA A 42 -4.27 8.71 4.34
C ALA A 42 -4.30 9.29 2.91
N ALA A 43 -3.14 9.62 2.36
CA ALA A 43 -2.91 9.77 0.92
C ALA A 43 -1.96 8.69 0.41
N ASN A 44 -1.92 8.43 -0.90
CA ASN A 44 -0.83 7.66 -1.51
C ASN A 44 0.37 8.56 -1.88
N GLU A 45 1.45 7.98 -2.39
CA GLU A 45 2.68 8.73 -2.74
C GLU A 45 2.46 9.85 -3.77
N SER A 46 1.42 9.73 -4.61
CA SER A 46 0.99 10.73 -5.61
C SER A 46 -0.08 11.70 -5.08
N ASN A 47 -0.27 11.74 -3.77
CA ASN A 47 -1.25 12.56 -3.06
C ASN A 47 -2.73 12.29 -3.43
N VAL A 48 -3.06 11.06 -3.83
CA VAL A 48 -4.46 10.64 -3.99
C VAL A 48 -5.01 10.24 -2.63
N SER A 49 -6.11 10.85 -2.21
CA SER A 49 -6.73 10.65 -0.89
C SER A 49 -8.27 10.78 -0.95
N GLY A 50 -8.92 10.66 0.19
CA GLY A 50 -10.36 10.97 0.35
C GLY A 50 -11.30 9.91 -0.23
N ARG A 51 -10.82 8.69 -0.47
CA ARG A 51 -11.66 7.57 -0.92
C ARG A 51 -12.54 7.09 0.22
N ASP A 52 -13.80 6.76 -0.07
CA ASP A 52 -14.71 6.21 0.93
C ASP A 52 -14.50 4.70 1.17
N ALA A 53 -15.26 4.13 2.11
CA ALA A 53 -15.14 2.72 2.48
C ALA A 53 -15.50 1.74 1.34
N SER A 54 -16.26 2.17 0.31
CA SER A 54 -16.54 1.32 -0.85
C SER A 54 -15.27 1.04 -1.65
N TRP A 55 -14.25 1.90 -1.54
CA TRP A 55 -12.95 1.70 -2.16
C TRP A 55 -12.17 0.52 -1.57
N LEU A 56 -12.32 0.29 -0.25
CA LEU A 56 -11.77 -0.88 0.43
C LEU A 56 -12.51 -2.15 0.03
N ALA A 57 -13.84 -2.10 -0.05
CA ALA A 57 -14.66 -3.22 -0.51
C ALA A 57 -14.29 -3.61 -1.95
N ASN A 58 -14.11 -2.62 -2.83
CA ASN A 58 -13.69 -2.87 -4.20
C ASN A 58 -12.27 -3.50 -4.28
N GLY A 59 -11.38 -3.24 -3.32
CA GLY A 59 -10.08 -3.94 -3.25
C GLY A 59 -10.23 -5.45 -3.00
N TYR A 60 -11.19 -5.87 -2.18
CA TYR A 60 -11.50 -7.31 -2.03
C TYR A 60 -12.18 -7.89 -3.26
N GLU A 61 -13.04 -7.13 -3.94
CA GLU A 61 -13.68 -7.60 -5.18
C GLU A 61 -12.65 -7.93 -6.27
N THR A 62 -11.54 -7.20 -6.35
CA THR A 62 -10.51 -7.46 -7.36
C THR A 62 -9.71 -8.73 -7.10
N HIS A 63 -9.75 -9.30 -5.88
CA HIS A 63 -9.16 -10.63 -5.61
C HIS A 63 -9.79 -11.74 -6.43
N ALA A 64 -11.01 -11.55 -6.96
CA ALA A 64 -11.64 -12.49 -7.89
C ALA A 64 -10.87 -12.68 -9.21
N LYS A 65 -9.87 -11.84 -9.50
CA LYS A 65 -8.95 -11.99 -10.63
C LYS A 65 -7.83 -13.00 -10.37
N TYR A 66 -7.58 -13.37 -9.12
CA TYR A 66 -6.53 -14.30 -8.75
C TYR A 66 -7.00 -15.77 -8.84
N PRO A 67 -6.09 -16.72 -9.11
CA PRO A 67 -6.41 -18.16 -9.04
C PRO A 67 -6.65 -18.61 -7.58
N ASP A 68 -7.30 -19.76 -7.38
CA ASP A 68 -7.75 -20.21 -6.05
C ASP A 68 -6.58 -20.47 -5.08
N HIS A 69 -5.40 -20.84 -5.62
CA HIS A 69 -4.19 -21.06 -4.84
C HIS A 69 -3.52 -19.76 -4.34
N ALA A 70 -3.95 -18.59 -4.81
CA ALA A 70 -3.38 -17.32 -4.39
C ALA A 70 -3.58 -17.05 -2.89
N LYS A 71 -2.55 -16.49 -2.26
CA LYS A 71 -2.52 -16.03 -0.87
C LYS A 71 -1.86 -14.66 -0.84
N PRO A 72 -2.59 -13.58 -1.19
CA PRO A 72 -2.02 -12.25 -1.19
C PRO A 72 -1.57 -11.85 0.23
N ASN A 73 -0.46 -11.14 0.32
CA ASN A 73 0.17 -10.73 1.58
C ASN A 73 0.01 -9.22 1.75
N LEU A 74 -0.83 -8.80 2.70
CA LEU A 74 -1.13 -7.38 2.89
C LEU A 74 -0.07 -6.69 3.75
N MET A 75 0.48 -5.59 3.22
CA MET A 75 1.31 -4.62 3.93
C MET A 75 0.70 -3.22 3.84
N LEU A 76 1.06 -2.32 4.76
CA LEU A 76 0.72 -0.89 4.65
C LEU A 76 1.86 -0.10 4.00
N GLY A 77 3.10 -0.48 4.28
CA GLY A 77 4.30 0.02 3.65
C GLY A 77 5.41 -1.05 3.58
N ASN A 78 6.54 -0.64 3.04
CA ASN A 78 7.80 -1.39 3.04
C ASN A 78 8.96 -0.37 2.92
N HIS A 79 10.16 -0.83 2.57
CA HIS A 79 11.35 0.01 2.47
C HIS A 79 11.42 0.87 1.19
N ASP A 80 10.57 0.63 0.20
CA ASP A 80 10.47 1.41 -1.05
C ASP A 80 9.30 2.40 -1.04
N LEU A 81 8.45 2.33 -0.03
CA LEU A 81 7.25 3.14 0.12
C LEU A 81 7.44 4.21 1.19
N VAL A 82 6.73 5.33 1.02
CA VAL A 82 6.70 6.41 2.03
C VAL A 82 5.96 5.89 3.27
N ARG A 83 6.38 6.30 4.48
CA ARG A 83 5.76 5.83 5.72
C ARG A 83 4.31 6.30 5.79
N PHE A 84 3.46 5.51 6.43
CA PHE A 84 2.05 5.88 6.60
C PHE A 84 1.88 7.22 7.33
N GLY A 85 2.74 7.50 8.31
CA GLY A 85 2.81 8.81 8.99
C GLY A 85 3.09 9.97 8.05
N ASP A 86 4.17 9.87 7.27
CA ASP A 86 4.52 10.88 6.26
C ASP A 86 3.40 11.07 5.22
N LEU A 87 2.67 10.00 4.86
CA LEU A 87 1.53 10.06 3.95
C LEU A 87 0.31 10.79 4.53
N LEU A 88 0.14 10.80 5.86
CA LEU A 88 -0.89 11.61 6.52
C LEU A 88 -0.52 13.10 6.46
N GLN A 89 0.74 13.43 6.73
CA GLN A 89 1.26 14.80 6.69
C GLN A 89 1.24 15.34 5.26
N ARG A 90 1.74 14.57 4.28
CA ARG A 90 1.72 14.89 2.84
C ARG A 90 0.33 15.22 2.32
N GLY A 91 -0.68 14.52 2.85
CA GLY A 91 -2.08 14.71 2.48
C GLY A 91 -2.74 15.92 3.14
N ASP A 92 -2.04 16.65 4.02
CA ASP A 92 -2.62 17.65 4.93
C ASP A 92 -3.80 17.06 5.74
N ILE A 93 -3.63 15.82 6.20
CA ILE A 93 -4.68 15.04 6.88
C ILE A 93 -4.52 15.08 8.39
N ALA A 94 -3.31 14.80 8.90
CA ALA A 94 -3.05 14.77 10.34
C ALA A 94 -1.55 14.80 10.67
N GLU A 95 -1.23 15.36 11.84
CA GLU A 95 0.13 15.45 12.41
C GLU A 95 0.31 14.55 13.65
N PRO A 96 1.55 14.14 14.01
CA PRO A 96 1.80 13.27 15.18
C PRO A 96 1.31 13.82 16.53
N ASN A 97 1.13 15.14 16.65
CA ASN A 97 0.59 15.79 17.85
C ASN A 97 -0.95 15.84 17.87
N GLU A 98 -1.63 15.30 16.86
CA GLU A 98 -3.09 15.27 16.72
C GLU A 98 -3.64 13.86 16.94
N ASP A 99 -4.78 13.75 17.61
CA ASP A 99 -5.42 12.45 17.88
C ASP A 99 -5.81 11.71 16.58
N GLU A 100 -6.13 12.45 15.52
CA GLU A 100 -6.54 11.88 14.23
C GLU A 100 -5.43 11.04 13.59
N TYR A 101 -4.16 11.45 13.72
CA TYR A 101 -3.00 10.70 13.23
C TYR A 101 -2.96 9.28 13.81
N TRP A 102 -3.13 9.18 15.13
CA TRP A 102 -3.13 7.92 15.85
C TRP A 102 -4.38 7.08 15.59
N LEU A 103 -5.54 7.71 15.41
CA LEU A 103 -6.78 7.02 15.06
C LEU A 103 -6.68 6.40 13.66
N ARG A 104 -6.07 7.08 12.70
CA ARG A 104 -5.86 6.56 11.33
C ARG A 104 -4.86 5.41 11.28
N HIS A 105 -3.75 5.50 12.02
CA HIS A 105 -2.84 4.35 12.20
C HIS A 105 -3.56 3.13 12.77
N LYS A 106 -4.33 3.32 13.85
CA LYS A 106 -5.12 2.24 14.47
C LYS A 106 -6.15 1.67 13.51
N ALA A 107 -6.80 2.50 12.69
CA ALA A 107 -7.76 2.04 11.69
C ALA A 107 -7.09 1.20 10.60
N ALA A 108 -5.93 1.63 10.09
CA ALA A 108 -5.18 0.89 9.07
C ALA A 108 -4.69 -0.46 9.62
N PHE A 109 -4.20 -0.49 10.86
CA PHE A 109 -3.85 -1.74 11.55
C PHE A 109 -5.03 -2.62 11.88
N ALA A 110 -6.18 -2.06 12.28
CA ALA A 110 -7.38 -2.84 12.50
C ALA A 110 -7.84 -3.51 11.20
N PHE A 111 -7.74 -2.80 10.08
CA PHE A 111 -8.02 -3.38 8.77
C PHE A 111 -7.04 -4.52 8.44
N GLN A 112 -5.73 -4.27 8.57
CA GLN A 112 -4.71 -5.29 8.30
C GLN A 112 -4.88 -6.50 9.22
N ALA A 113 -5.17 -6.31 10.51
CA ALA A 113 -5.39 -7.39 11.47
C ALA A 113 -6.64 -8.23 11.17
N ALA A 114 -7.65 -7.65 10.49
CA ALA A 114 -8.86 -8.36 10.07
C ALA A 114 -8.74 -8.99 8.67
N TYR A 115 -7.67 -8.70 7.93
CA TYR A 115 -7.43 -9.22 6.59
C TYR A 115 -7.26 -10.75 6.61
N THR A 116 -7.94 -11.45 5.71
CA THR A 116 -7.80 -12.91 5.59
C THR A 116 -6.61 -13.25 4.71
N GLY A 117 -5.47 -13.55 5.34
CA GLY A 117 -4.25 -13.95 4.65
C GLY A 117 -3.00 -13.65 5.47
N PRO A 118 -1.82 -13.88 4.91
CA PRO A 118 -0.59 -13.37 5.49
C PRO A 118 -0.59 -11.83 5.51
N ILE A 119 0.03 -11.25 6.54
CA ILE A 119 0.23 -9.81 6.67
C ILE A 119 1.70 -9.52 6.98
N THR A 120 2.18 -8.36 6.56
CA THR A 120 3.54 -7.90 6.81
C THR A 120 3.51 -6.48 7.37
N LEU A 121 4.17 -6.27 8.50
CA LEU A 121 4.31 -4.96 9.15
C LEU A 121 5.75 -4.47 8.92
N TYR A 122 5.89 -3.25 8.43
CA TYR A 122 7.17 -2.59 8.28
C TYR A 122 7.58 -1.90 9.58
N TYR A 123 8.84 -2.04 9.98
CA TYR A 123 9.29 -1.52 11.27
C TYR A 123 9.12 0.00 11.36
N GLY A 124 8.69 0.48 12.52
CA GLY A 124 8.32 1.86 12.75
C GLY A 124 6.83 2.12 12.55
N GLU A 125 6.12 1.35 11.70
CA GLU A 125 4.66 1.52 11.59
C GLU A 125 3.99 1.32 12.96
N GLU A 126 4.48 0.38 13.79
CA GLU A 126 3.89 0.04 15.08
C GLU A 126 3.96 1.16 16.14
N ILE A 127 4.83 2.14 15.93
CA ILE A 127 4.98 3.32 16.78
C ILE A 127 4.49 4.60 16.11
N GLY A 128 3.91 4.50 14.90
CA GLY A 128 3.53 5.67 14.10
C GLY A 128 4.76 6.49 13.69
N ASP A 129 5.81 5.82 13.20
CA ASP A 129 7.05 6.47 12.78
C ASP A 129 6.81 7.32 11.53
N GLU A 130 7.38 8.52 11.54
CA GLU A 130 7.47 9.48 10.44
C GLU A 130 8.91 9.99 10.37
N VAL A 131 9.28 10.58 9.24
CA VAL A 131 10.57 11.26 9.10
C VAL A 131 10.31 12.75 9.28
N PRO A 132 10.86 13.38 10.34
CA PRO A 132 10.64 14.79 10.58
C PRO A 132 11.00 15.66 9.37
N ASP A 133 10.09 16.57 9.03
CA ASP A 133 10.23 17.51 7.90
C ASP A 133 10.39 16.82 6.52
N PHE A 134 9.75 15.66 6.30
CA PHE A 134 9.78 14.87 5.06
C PHE A 134 8.37 14.54 4.50
N ASP A 135 7.45 15.47 4.57
CA ASP A 135 6.07 15.30 4.09
C ASP A 135 5.91 15.69 2.61
N ASP A 136 6.58 16.73 2.14
CA ASP A 136 6.43 17.22 0.76
C ASP A 136 6.83 16.20 -0.31
N GLN A 137 6.02 16.10 -1.38
CA GLN A 137 6.40 15.34 -2.56
C GLN A 137 7.49 16.11 -3.33
N VAL A 138 8.65 15.47 -3.54
CA VAL A 138 9.69 16.02 -4.41
C VAL A 138 9.23 15.93 -5.87
N THR A 139 8.84 17.07 -6.44
CA THR A 139 8.35 17.18 -7.83
C THR A 139 9.39 17.78 -8.79
N SER A 140 10.51 18.28 -8.27
CA SER A 140 11.61 18.82 -9.08
C SER A 140 12.96 18.59 -8.40
N ASP A 141 13.68 17.55 -8.81
CA ASP A 141 15.07 17.31 -8.45
C ASP A 141 15.85 16.66 -9.60
N CYS A 142 17.12 16.33 -9.37
CA CYS A 142 17.96 15.70 -10.38
C CYS A 142 17.49 14.29 -10.77
N ALA A 143 16.78 13.57 -9.90
CA ALA A 143 16.25 12.24 -10.17
C ALA A 143 14.99 12.29 -11.05
N VAL A 144 14.07 13.21 -10.74
CA VAL A 144 12.86 13.46 -11.53
C VAL A 144 13.22 13.96 -12.94
N GLN A 145 14.23 14.83 -13.05
CA GLN A 145 14.70 15.35 -14.36
C GLN A 145 15.31 14.26 -15.24
N ALA A 146 16.02 13.28 -14.67
CA ALA A 146 16.64 12.19 -15.43
C ALA A 146 15.59 11.25 -16.05
N TYR A 147 14.46 11.02 -15.37
CA TYR A 147 13.37 10.17 -15.85
C TYR A 147 12.68 10.74 -17.11
N VAL A 148 12.46 12.07 -17.15
CA VAL A 148 11.83 12.77 -18.28
C VAL A 148 12.71 12.79 -19.53
N MET A 149 14.04 12.70 -19.38
CA MET A 149 14.97 12.64 -20.52
C MET A 149 15.07 11.25 -21.17
N THR A 150 14.47 10.23 -20.58
CA THR A 150 14.53 8.83 -21.07
C THR A 150 13.22 8.31 -21.68
N MET A 151 12.18 9.15 -21.74
CA MET A 151 10.95 8.92 -22.51
C MET A 151 10.96 9.70 -23.83
#